data_AF-A0A7X8WMW2-F1
#
_entry.id   AF-A0A7X8WMW2-F1
#
_cell.length_a   1.000
_cell.length_b   1.000
_cell.length_c   1.000
_cell.angle_alpha   90.00
_cell.angle_beta   90.00
_cell.angle_gamma   90.00
#
_symmetry.space_group_name_H-M   'P 1'
#
loop_
_entity.id
_entity.type
_entity.pdbx_description
1 polymer ?
#
loop_
_entity_poly.entity_id
_entity_poly.type
_entity_poly.pdbx_seq_one_letter_code
_entity_poly.pdbx_strand_id
1 'polypeptide(L)'
;MKKITFRILMIASALLVIAACTNTKNKESAETVYKVNGDAVYPSIEGVIPHAVAVTDKGDEETNLKVQLKVGKIMEVDCNHHSLEGDFKEETLEGYGYEYYIFETNGNVASTMMACPDNTKTEKFISGKDHFISYNSKLATPVYAPEGYEVRYTTWEIDNEHMATQNPDKSINPDAAKQVTSYPESMENYDRYVMYLSPQDNEEELRLEIIPGVMKEVDCNTHWLMGEFETKVVEGMGYEYLVFNSNGDIASTRMACPDNEMTEEFIAAESHFGRYNSQVSQIVFVPEGMKLKFKTWKANDTQVADKM
;
A
#
# COMPACT_ATOMS: atom_id res chain seq x y z
N MET A 1 -3.05 30.95 -100.41
CA MET A 1 -3.53 31.41 -99.08
C MET A 1 -2.38 31.21 -98.08
N LYS A 2 -1.57 32.25 -97.81
CA LYS A 2 -1.24 32.85 -96.47
C LYS A 2 -0.98 31.79 -95.36
N LYS A 3 0.16 31.67 -94.65
CA LYS A 3 1.32 32.55 -94.36
C LYS A 3 2.49 31.75 -93.68
N ILE A 4 3.76 32.02 -94.06
CA ILE A 4 4.92 32.49 -93.23
C ILE A 4 5.39 31.56 -92.06
N THR A 5 6.46 30.75 -92.21
CA THR A 5 7.92 30.94 -91.90
C THR A 5 8.38 31.07 -90.43
N PHE A 6 9.37 30.23 -90.09
CA PHE A 6 10.66 30.49 -89.39
C PHE A 6 10.92 29.95 -87.97
N ARG A 7 12.22 29.75 -87.74
CA ARG A 7 13.01 28.84 -86.86
C ARG A 7 13.08 29.16 -85.36
N ILE A 8 13.67 28.23 -84.57
CA ILE A 8 14.77 28.33 -83.55
C ILE A 8 14.53 27.27 -82.43
N LEU A 9 15.28 26.16 -82.35
CA LEU A 9 16.56 25.85 -81.64
C LEU A 9 16.47 25.78 -80.08
N MET A 10 17.16 24.77 -79.52
CA MET A 10 17.69 24.60 -78.13
C MET A 10 16.69 24.06 -77.07
N ILE A 11 16.99 23.14 -76.13
CA ILE A 11 18.20 22.73 -75.39
C ILE A 11 18.05 21.27 -74.86
N ALA A 12 19.18 20.59 -74.69
CA ALA A 12 19.37 19.30 -74.04
C ALA A 12 19.32 19.37 -72.50
N SER A 13 18.83 18.31 -71.83
CA SER A 13 19.44 17.87 -70.56
C SER A 13 19.17 16.39 -70.30
N ALA A 14 20.27 15.66 -70.10
CA ALA A 14 20.28 14.30 -69.60
C ALA A 14 20.18 14.34 -68.06
N LEU A 15 19.43 13.42 -67.46
CA LEU A 15 19.47 13.15 -66.03
C LEU A 15 19.59 11.64 -65.82
N LEU A 16 20.79 11.25 -65.36
CA LEU A 16 21.09 9.94 -64.79
C LEU A 16 20.24 9.74 -63.53
N VAL A 17 19.59 8.58 -63.42
CA VAL A 17 18.97 8.11 -62.19
C VAL A 17 20.03 7.33 -61.41
N ILE A 18 20.48 7.88 -60.29
CA ILE A 18 21.31 7.19 -59.30
C ILE A 18 20.35 6.59 -58.26
N ALA A 19 20.31 5.26 -58.18
CA ALA A 19 19.60 4.55 -57.13
C ALA A 19 20.38 4.68 -55.81
N ALA A 20 19.87 5.47 -54.87
CA ALA A 20 20.35 5.49 -53.50
C ALA A 20 19.49 4.54 -52.65
N CYS A 21 20.03 3.38 -52.29
CA CYS A 21 19.47 2.52 -51.26
C CYS A 21 19.68 3.21 -49.89
N THR A 22 18.66 3.86 -49.37
CA THR A 22 18.66 4.30 -47.97
C THR A 22 18.35 3.09 -47.08
N ASN A 23 19.36 2.62 -46.35
CA ASN A 23 19.20 1.70 -45.23
C ASN A 23 18.42 2.41 -44.11
N THR A 24 17.10 2.19 -44.08
CA THR A 24 16.30 2.43 -42.89
C THR A 24 16.73 1.40 -41.84
N LYS A 25 17.59 1.81 -40.91
CA LYS A 25 17.80 1.07 -39.67
C LYS A 25 16.49 1.15 -38.88
N ASN A 26 15.66 0.13 -38.98
CA ASN A 26 14.64 -0.15 -37.98
C ASN A 26 15.37 -0.34 -36.65
N LYS A 27 15.24 0.64 -35.77
CA LYS A 27 15.55 0.50 -34.36
C LYS A 27 14.31 -0.16 -33.76
N GLU A 28 14.20 -1.48 -33.90
CA GLU A 28 13.39 -2.27 -32.97
C GLU A 28 14.02 -2.03 -31.60
N SER A 29 13.38 -1.19 -30.78
CA SER A 29 13.61 -1.25 -29.34
C SER A 29 13.15 -2.65 -28.94
N ALA A 30 14.09 -3.55 -28.67
CA ALA A 30 13.76 -4.77 -27.95
C ALA A 30 13.08 -4.33 -26.66
N GLU A 31 11.77 -4.54 -26.59
CA GLU A 31 10.98 -4.29 -25.39
C GLU A 31 11.62 -5.14 -24.28
N THR A 32 12.12 -4.50 -23.23
CA THR A 32 12.77 -5.21 -22.13
C THR A 32 11.69 -6.01 -21.42
N VAL A 33 11.71 -7.32 -21.62
CA VAL A 33 10.75 -8.26 -21.02
C VAL A 33 11.29 -8.72 -19.67
N TYR A 34 10.51 -8.51 -18.60
CA TYR A 34 10.88 -8.92 -17.25
C TYR A 34 10.21 -10.25 -16.90
N LYS A 35 11.01 -11.22 -16.49
CA LYS A 35 10.54 -12.56 -16.10
C LYS A 35 10.83 -12.81 -14.63
N VAL A 36 9.78 -13.11 -13.89
CA VAL A 36 9.81 -13.49 -12.47
C VAL A 36 8.64 -14.44 -12.25
N ASN A 37 8.67 -15.27 -11.20
CA ASN A 37 7.62 -16.24 -10.92
C ASN A 37 7.43 -17.29 -12.04
N GLY A 38 8.55 -17.86 -12.51
CA GLY A 38 8.57 -18.84 -13.60
C GLY A 38 8.60 -18.17 -14.98
N ASP A 39 7.64 -18.52 -15.83
CA ASP A 39 7.53 -17.99 -17.20
C ASP A 39 6.66 -16.73 -17.31
N ALA A 40 6.14 -16.20 -16.19
CA ALA A 40 5.33 -14.99 -16.20
C ALA A 40 6.14 -13.80 -16.71
N VAL A 41 5.56 -13.12 -17.70
CA VAL A 41 6.15 -11.97 -18.39
C VAL A 41 5.41 -10.72 -17.94
N TYR A 42 6.12 -9.84 -17.26
CA TYR A 42 5.58 -8.57 -16.79
C TYR A 42 5.84 -7.45 -17.79
N PRO A 43 4.93 -6.46 -17.90
CA PRO A 43 5.01 -5.41 -18.92
C PRO A 43 6.24 -4.53 -18.76
N SER A 44 6.80 -4.05 -19.88
CA SER A 44 7.77 -2.96 -19.88
C SER A 44 7.00 -1.65 -19.88
N ILE A 45 7.22 -0.79 -18.88
CA ILE A 45 6.50 0.49 -18.75
C ILE A 45 7.52 1.61 -18.88
N GLU A 46 7.29 2.54 -19.81
CA GLU A 46 8.21 3.65 -20.07
C GLU A 46 8.42 4.51 -18.82
N GLY A 47 9.68 4.80 -18.50
CA GLY A 47 10.05 5.71 -17.40
C GLY A 47 10.09 5.06 -16.00
N VAL A 48 9.71 3.79 -15.87
CA VAL A 48 9.78 3.05 -14.60
C VAL A 48 10.51 1.72 -14.77
N ILE A 49 10.99 1.18 -13.66
CA ILE A 49 11.83 0.00 -13.62
C ILE A 49 11.28 -0.96 -12.55
N PRO A 50 11.02 -2.23 -12.90
CA PRO A 50 10.56 -3.21 -11.93
C PRO A 50 11.68 -3.65 -10.98
N HIS A 51 11.29 -3.83 -9.71
CA HIS A 51 12.10 -4.41 -8.64
C HIS A 51 11.39 -5.63 -8.07
N ALA A 52 12.17 -6.64 -7.67
CA ALA A 52 11.67 -7.87 -7.10
C ALA A 52 11.57 -7.77 -5.58
N VAL A 53 10.35 -7.69 -5.05
CA VAL A 53 10.12 -7.88 -3.62
C VAL A 53 9.99 -9.38 -3.36
N ALA A 54 11.07 -10.00 -2.89
CA ALA A 54 11.12 -11.42 -2.59
C ALA A 54 11.34 -11.62 -1.09
N VAL A 55 10.32 -12.16 -0.41
CA VAL A 55 10.41 -12.55 0.99
C VAL A 55 10.76 -14.05 1.06
N THR A 56 11.79 -14.39 1.82
CA THR A 56 12.37 -15.75 1.84
C THR A 56 12.15 -16.48 3.17
N ASP A 57 11.87 -15.75 4.24
CA ASP A 57 11.71 -16.31 5.58
C ASP A 57 10.28 -16.78 5.81
N LYS A 58 10.07 -18.09 5.76
CA LYS A 58 8.82 -18.70 6.18
C LYS A 58 8.74 -18.61 7.71
N GLY A 59 8.06 -17.59 8.21
CA GLY A 59 7.56 -17.63 9.59
C GLY A 59 6.64 -18.84 9.79
N ASP A 60 6.28 -19.13 11.04
CA ASP A 60 5.50 -20.32 11.38
C ASP A 60 4.12 -20.35 10.66
N GLU A 61 3.55 -19.19 10.32
CA GLU A 61 2.36 -19.03 9.46
C GLU A 61 2.41 -17.73 8.62
N GLU A 62 2.25 -17.83 7.29
CA GLU A 62 2.26 -16.67 6.36
C GLU A 62 1.11 -15.67 6.63
N THR A 63 -0.02 -16.13 7.19
CA THR A 63 -1.16 -15.28 7.54
C THR A 63 -0.87 -14.32 8.70
N ASN A 64 0.18 -14.58 9.47
CA ASN A 64 0.62 -13.73 10.56
C ASN A 64 1.70 -12.74 10.11
N LEU A 65 1.92 -12.65 8.79
CA LEU A 65 2.91 -11.78 8.17
C LEU A 65 2.25 -10.82 7.17
N LYS A 66 2.79 -9.60 7.11
CA LYS A 66 2.48 -8.62 6.07
C LYS A 66 3.78 -8.05 5.51
N VAL A 67 3.72 -7.50 4.30
CA VAL A 67 4.86 -6.80 3.70
C VAL A 67 4.47 -5.34 3.48
N GLN A 68 5.26 -4.44 4.05
CA GLN A 68 5.15 -3.00 3.81
C GLN A 68 6.09 -2.63 2.67
N LEU A 69 5.56 -1.98 1.65
CA LEU A 69 6.28 -1.42 0.52
C LEU A 69 6.49 0.08 0.74
N LYS A 70 7.71 0.55 0.47
CA LYS A 70 8.08 1.96 0.44
C LYS A 70 8.89 2.25 -0.82
N VAL A 71 8.46 3.22 -1.61
CA VAL A 71 9.26 3.74 -2.72
C VAL A 71 9.69 5.16 -2.40
N GLY A 72 10.97 5.44 -2.63
CA GLY A 72 11.57 6.71 -2.27
C GLY A 72 12.93 6.93 -2.92
N LYS A 73 13.57 8.04 -2.61
CA LYS A 73 14.93 8.35 -3.07
C LYS A 73 15.78 8.84 -1.91
N ILE A 74 17.07 8.55 -1.96
CA ILE A 74 18.03 9.15 -1.04
C ILE A 74 18.29 10.58 -1.49
N MET A 75 18.15 11.54 -0.58
CA MET A 75 18.49 12.93 -0.83
C MET A 75 18.95 13.65 0.43
N GLU A 76 19.74 14.72 0.24
CA GLU A 76 20.16 15.59 1.34
C GLU A 76 18.98 16.45 1.82
N VAL A 77 18.60 16.24 3.08
CA VAL A 77 17.53 16.98 3.73
C VAL A 77 18.05 17.65 5.01
N ASP A 78 17.39 18.73 5.38
CA ASP A 78 17.63 19.45 6.62
C ASP A 78 16.89 18.79 7.80
N CYS A 79 16.67 19.57 8.87
CA CYS A 79 15.97 19.13 10.07
C CYS A 79 14.45 18.96 9.89
N ASN A 80 13.88 19.38 8.75
CA ASN A 80 12.45 19.26 8.51
C ASN A 80 12.02 17.81 8.30
N HIS A 81 10.73 17.56 8.46
CA HIS A 81 10.12 16.31 8.03
C HIS A 81 9.78 16.43 6.54
N HIS A 82 10.27 15.47 5.76
CA HIS A 82 10.13 15.44 4.30
C HIS A 82 9.34 14.20 3.90
N SER A 83 8.42 14.35 2.96
CA SER A 83 7.62 13.25 2.40
C SER A 83 7.53 13.41 0.89
N LEU A 84 7.77 12.32 0.16
CA LEU A 84 7.65 12.30 -1.29
C LEU A 84 6.17 12.24 -1.68
N GLU A 85 5.74 13.06 -2.63
CA GLU A 85 4.39 12.95 -3.19
C GLU A 85 4.32 11.74 -4.13
N GLY A 86 3.56 10.71 -3.76
CA GLY A 86 3.30 9.56 -4.62
C GLY A 86 2.47 8.48 -3.93
N ASP A 87 1.82 7.64 -4.72
CA ASP A 87 1.00 6.52 -4.26
C ASP A 87 1.21 5.29 -5.16
N PHE A 88 0.79 4.12 -4.67
CA PHE A 88 0.86 2.88 -5.42
C PHE A 88 -0.43 2.65 -6.20
N LYS A 89 -0.27 2.27 -7.47
CA LYS A 89 -1.32 1.72 -8.31
C LYS A 89 -1.15 0.20 -8.36
N GLU A 90 -2.18 -0.51 -7.92
CA GLU A 90 -2.27 -1.96 -8.03
C GLU A 90 -2.78 -2.36 -9.42
N GLU A 91 -2.12 -3.34 -10.03
CA GLU A 91 -2.50 -3.90 -11.32
C GLU A 91 -2.44 -5.43 -11.25
N THR A 92 -3.24 -6.09 -12.09
CA THR A 92 -3.27 -7.55 -12.19
C THR A 92 -2.71 -8.01 -13.53
N LEU A 93 -1.74 -8.91 -13.51
CA LEU A 93 -1.15 -9.50 -14.71
C LEU A 93 -2.17 -10.41 -15.40
N GLU A 94 -2.60 -10.02 -16.59
CA GLU A 94 -3.54 -10.81 -17.40
C GLU A 94 -3.04 -12.24 -17.67
N GLY A 95 -3.96 -13.20 -17.58
CA GLY A 95 -3.67 -14.62 -17.80
C GLY A 95 -3.05 -15.36 -16.61
N TYR A 96 -2.34 -14.65 -15.72
CA TYR A 96 -1.74 -15.24 -14.51
C TYR A 96 -2.53 -14.89 -13.23
N GLY A 97 -3.14 -13.71 -13.18
CA GLY A 97 -3.80 -13.19 -11.99
C GLY A 97 -2.84 -12.73 -10.90
N TYR A 98 -1.55 -12.55 -11.21
CA TYR A 98 -0.56 -12.06 -10.26
C TYR A 98 -0.62 -10.54 -10.13
N GLU A 99 -0.61 -10.04 -8.91
CA GLU A 99 -0.55 -8.60 -8.66
C GLU A 99 0.86 -8.06 -8.89
N TYR A 100 0.92 -6.83 -9.38
CA TYR A 100 2.11 -6.01 -9.39
C TYR A 100 1.72 -4.55 -9.11
N TYR A 101 2.70 -3.78 -8.64
CA TYR A 101 2.43 -2.43 -8.15
C TYR A 101 3.28 -1.42 -8.91
N ILE A 102 2.67 -0.31 -9.32
CA ILE A 102 3.35 0.81 -9.97
C ILE A 102 3.33 2.00 -9.01
N PHE A 103 4.50 2.50 -8.64
CA PHE A 103 4.59 3.70 -7.83
C PHE A 103 4.53 4.96 -8.71
N GLU A 104 3.45 5.72 -8.57
CA GLU A 104 3.20 6.95 -9.33
C GLU A 104 3.63 8.16 -8.52
N THR A 105 4.56 8.96 -9.05
CA THR A 105 5.07 10.17 -8.40
C THR A 105 5.44 11.24 -9.43
N ASN A 106 5.25 12.51 -9.06
CA ASN A 106 5.76 13.66 -9.79
C ASN A 106 7.18 14.07 -9.33
N GLY A 107 7.74 13.40 -8.32
CA GLY A 107 9.04 13.65 -7.72
C GLY A 107 9.10 14.81 -6.72
N ASN A 108 7.98 15.50 -6.47
CA ASN A 108 7.88 16.57 -5.48
C ASN A 108 8.04 16.03 -4.07
N VAL A 109 8.64 16.83 -3.20
CA VAL A 109 8.82 16.50 -1.79
C VAL A 109 8.19 17.61 -0.97
N ALA A 110 7.18 17.26 -0.20
CA ALA A 110 6.61 18.13 0.81
C ALA A 110 7.53 18.18 2.02
N SER A 111 7.67 19.36 2.61
CA SER A 111 8.49 19.59 3.81
C SER A 111 7.74 20.43 4.82
N THR A 112 7.96 20.15 6.11
CA THR A 112 7.61 21.12 7.16
C THR A 112 8.45 22.40 7.02
N MET A 113 8.03 23.47 7.70
CA MET A 113 8.70 24.79 7.67
C MET A 113 9.29 25.16 9.05
N MET A 114 9.96 24.21 9.70
CA MET A 114 10.71 24.47 10.93
C MET A 114 11.99 25.24 10.63
N ALA A 115 12.40 26.12 11.54
CA ALA A 115 13.70 26.75 11.46
C ALA A 115 14.80 25.72 11.78
N CYS A 116 15.75 25.54 10.86
CA CYS A 116 16.93 24.70 11.05
C CYS A 116 18.16 25.57 11.34
N PRO A 117 18.51 25.85 12.62
CA PRO A 117 19.47 26.88 12.98
C PRO A 117 20.89 26.57 12.50
N ASP A 118 21.26 25.29 12.51
CA ASP A 118 22.61 24.83 12.17
C ASP A 118 22.75 24.52 10.67
N ASN A 119 21.67 24.66 9.89
CA ASN A 119 21.57 24.36 8.45
C ASN A 119 22.26 23.05 8.02
N THR A 120 22.35 22.08 8.93
CA THR A 120 23.02 20.80 8.72
C THR A 120 22.15 19.95 7.82
N LYS A 121 22.74 19.40 6.76
CA LYS A 121 22.07 18.46 5.86
C LYS A 121 22.58 17.05 6.08
N THR A 122 21.68 16.09 5.95
CA THR A 122 21.96 14.66 6.07
C THR A 122 21.27 13.91 4.95
N GLU A 123 21.93 12.91 4.39
CA GLU A 123 21.30 12.00 3.43
C GLU A 123 20.24 11.15 4.15
N LYS A 124 19.00 11.23 3.69
CA LYS A 124 17.89 10.40 4.18
C LYS A 124 17.11 9.82 3.01
N PHE A 125 16.56 8.63 3.23
CA PHE A 125 15.59 8.02 2.33
C PHE A 125 14.23 8.69 2.53
N ILE A 126 13.78 9.44 1.53
CA ILE A 126 12.48 10.11 1.53
C ILE A 126 11.52 9.30 0.67
N SER A 127 10.50 8.74 1.31
CA SER A 127 9.50 7.87 0.69
C SER A 127 8.13 8.53 0.59
N GLY A 128 7.33 7.99 -0.32
CA GLY A 128 5.92 8.34 -0.44
C GLY A 128 5.06 7.59 0.55
N LYS A 129 3.76 7.51 0.26
CA LYS A 129 2.82 6.77 1.08
C LYS A 129 3.16 5.28 1.06
N ASP A 130 3.14 4.67 2.24
CA ASP A 130 3.36 3.23 2.40
C ASP A 130 2.21 2.43 1.78
N HIS A 131 2.50 1.23 1.30
CA HIS A 131 1.48 0.27 0.86
C HIS A 131 1.72 -1.09 1.50
N PHE A 132 0.66 -1.75 1.97
CA PHE A 132 0.76 -3.05 2.65
C PHE A 132 0.16 -4.14 1.77
N ILE A 133 0.93 -5.19 1.53
CA ILE A 133 0.51 -6.36 0.74
C ILE A 133 0.55 -7.61 1.61
N SER A 134 -0.19 -8.63 1.19
CA SER A 134 -0.11 -9.96 1.80
C SER A 134 1.28 -10.56 1.62
N TYR A 135 1.75 -11.24 2.66
CA TYR A 135 3.01 -11.98 2.59
C TYR A 135 2.88 -13.20 1.66
N ASN A 136 3.88 -13.42 0.79
CA ASN A 136 3.93 -14.57 -0.10
C ASN A 136 5.38 -15.05 -0.29
N SER A 137 5.77 -16.16 0.34
CA SER A 137 7.14 -16.70 0.21
C SER A 137 7.40 -17.44 -1.11
N LYS A 138 6.36 -17.70 -1.91
CA LYS A 138 6.46 -18.52 -3.13
C LYS A 138 6.70 -17.70 -4.37
N LEU A 139 6.18 -16.47 -4.40
CA LEU A 139 6.23 -15.57 -5.54
C LEU A 139 6.81 -14.23 -5.12
N ALA A 140 7.74 -13.70 -5.92
CA ALA A 140 8.20 -12.35 -5.74
C ALA A 140 7.15 -11.38 -6.30
N THR A 141 6.92 -10.27 -5.60
CA THR A 141 5.96 -9.24 -6.03
C THR A 141 6.71 -8.14 -6.80
N PRO A 142 6.40 -7.91 -8.09
CA PRO A 142 7.06 -6.85 -8.84
C PRO A 142 6.54 -5.48 -8.45
N VAL A 143 7.47 -4.56 -8.19
CA VAL A 143 7.18 -3.16 -7.87
C VAL A 143 7.93 -2.26 -8.84
N TYR A 144 7.20 -1.49 -9.63
CA TYR A 144 7.75 -0.55 -10.60
C TYR A 144 7.98 0.80 -9.91
N ALA A 145 9.21 1.30 -10.01
CA ALA A 145 9.60 2.60 -9.50
C ALA A 145 10.33 3.42 -10.57
N PRO A 146 10.23 4.76 -10.58
CA PRO A 146 10.98 5.58 -11.53
C PRO A 146 12.49 5.40 -11.38
N GLU A 147 13.25 5.70 -12.45
CA GLU A 147 14.71 5.63 -12.39
C GLU A 147 15.28 6.59 -11.31
N GLY A 148 16.21 6.08 -10.49
CA GLY A 148 16.80 6.81 -9.37
C GLY A 148 16.03 6.69 -8.04
N TYR A 149 14.95 5.91 -7.99
CA TYR A 149 14.23 5.57 -6.77
C TYR A 149 14.58 4.16 -6.30
N GLU A 150 14.57 3.94 -4.99
CA GLU A 150 14.71 2.64 -4.34
C GLU A 150 13.34 2.13 -3.94
N VAL A 151 13.12 0.83 -4.14
CA VAL A 151 12.02 0.09 -3.52
C VAL A 151 12.58 -0.57 -2.27
N ARG A 152 12.02 -0.22 -1.10
CA ARG A 152 12.30 -0.86 0.18
C ARG A 152 11.08 -1.62 0.65
N TYR A 153 11.31 -2.75 1.29
CA TYR A 153 10.25 -3.52 1.90
C TYR A 153 10.61 -3.98 3.31
N THR A 154 9.60 -4.03 4.16
CA THR A 154 9.71 -4.44 5.55
C THR A 154 8.68 -5.52 5.81
N THR A 155 9.11 -6.66 6.36
CA THR A 155 8.18 -7.69 6.82
C THR A 155 7.67 -7.31 8.20
N TRP A 156 6.37 -7.49 8.43
CA TRP A 156 5.71 -7.24 9.70
C TRP A 156 5.13 -8.55 10.21
N GLU A 157 5.30 -8.82 11.49
CA GLU A 157 4.75 -9.98 12.17
C GLU A 157 3.78 -9.59 13.27
N ILE A 158 2.76 -10.43 13.52
CA ILE A 158 1.89 -10.25 14.67
C ILE A 158 2.71 -10.49 15.94
N ASP A 159 2.76 -9.47 16.79
CA ASP A 159 3.38 -9.53 18.10
C ASP A 159 2.37 -10.00 19.15
N ASN A 160 1.16 -9.40 19.16
CA ASN A 160 0.07 -9.82 20.04
C ASN A 160 -1.30 -9.68 19.36
N GLU A 161 -2.25 -10.55 19.74
CA GLU A 161 -3.66 -10.45 19.38
C GLU A 161 -4.54 -10.46 20.64
N HIS A 162 -5.51 -9.55 20.69
CA HIS A 162 -6.42 -9.41 21.83
C HIS A 162 -7.86 -9.18 21.38
N MET A 163 -8.81 -9.74 22.14
CA MET A 163 -10.19 -9.26 22.11
C MET A 163 -10.28 -7.95 22.90
N ALA A 164 -10.75 -6.89 22.26
CA ALA A 164 -10.99 -5.63 22.92
C ALA A 164 -12.14 -5.75 23.94
N THR A 165 -12.08 -4.93 24.97
CA THR A 165 -13.12 -4.83 26.00
C THR A 165 -13.61 -3.38 26.09
N GLN A 166 -14.88 -3.20 26.45
CA GLN A 166 -15.45 -1.89 26.70
C GLN A 166 -14.89 -1.25 27.99
N ASN A 167 -14.37 -2.09 28.91
CA ASN A 167 -13.76 -1.66 30.17
C ASN A 167 -12.33 -2.20 30.28
N PRO A 168 -11.36 -1.64 29.53
CA PRO A 168 -9.95 -2.06 29.62
C PRO A 168 -9.32 -1.69 30.96
N ASP A 169 -8.28 -2.43 31.35
CA ASP A 169 -7.49 -2.12 32.54
C ASP A 169 -6.73 -0.80 32.34
N LYS A 170 -7.10 0.21 33.12
CA LYS A 170 -6.48 1.54 33.11
C LYS A 170 -5.01 1.53 33.56
N SER A 171 -4.56 0.46 34.22
CA SER A 171 -3.17 0.32 34.66
C SER A 171 -2.19 0.15 33.51
N ILE A 172 -2.66 -0.32 32.34
CA ILE A 172 -1.85 -0.50 31.12
C ILE A 172 -1.20 0.82 30.68
N ASN A 173 -1.99 1.90 30.69
CA ASN A 173 -1.51 3.24 30.40
C ASN A 173 -2.35 4.29 31.16
N PRO A 174 -1.92 4.67 32.37
CA PRO A 174 -2.68 5.59 33.21
C PRO A 174 -2.82 7.00 32.64
N ASP A 175 -1.89 7.43 31.79
CA ASP A 175 -1.92 8.76 31.19
C ASP A 175 -2.92 8.83 30.03
N ALA A 176 -2.89 7.84 29.13
CA ALA A 176 -3.92 7.68 28.10
C ALA A 176 -5.32 7.56 28.73
N ALA A 177 -5.46 6.81 29.84
CA ALA A 177 -6.74 6.64 30.54
C ALA A 177 -7.37 7.95 31.05
N LYS A 178 -6.57 8.98 31.38
CA LYS A 178 -7.10 10.30 31.76
C LYS A 178 -7.73 11.01 30.56
N GLN A 179 -7.14 10.85 29.38
CA GLN A 179 -7.57 11.47 28.13
C GLN A 179 -8.91 10.93 27.63
N VAL A 180 -9.33 9.71 28.01
CA VAL A 180 -10.61 9.10 27.58
C VAL A 180 -11.81 10.02 27.83
N THR A 181 -11.77 10.83 28.89
CA THR A 181 -12.81 11.82 29.22
C THR A 181 -13.01 12.90 28.16
N SER A 182 -12.04 13.08 27.26
CA SER A 182 -12.12 13.98 26.12
C SER A 182 -12.89 13.40 24.94
N TYR A 183 -13.27 12.12 24.96
CA TYR A 183 -14.01 11.49 23.86
C TYR A 183 -15.49 11.33 24.20
N PRO A 184 -16.38 11.20 23.19
CA PRO A 184 -17.78 10.90 23.43
C PRO A 184 -17.96 9.68 24.35
N GLU A 185 -18.85 9.81 25.34
CA GLU A 185 -19.12 8.72 26.29
C GLU A 185 -19.94 7.58 25.70
N SER A 186 -20.81 7.91 24.77
CA SER A 186 -21.71 6.98 24.10
C SER A 186 -22.08 7.48 22.70
N MET A 187 -22.57 6.56 21.88
CA MET A 187 -23.14 6.83 20.57
C MET A 187 -24.34 5.89 20.41
N GLU A 188 -25.46 6.40 19.89
CA GLU A 188 -26.72 5.66 19.82
C GLU A 188 -26.59 4.42 18.93
N ASN A 189 -26.90 3.22 19.47
CA ASN A 189 -26.76 1.91 18.82
C ASN A 189 -25.31 1.45 18.60
N TYR A 190 -24.33 2.02 19.32
CA TYR A 190 -22.93 1.60 19.26
C TYR A 190 -22.36 1.28 20.65
N ASP A 191 -21.63 0.18 20.70
CA ASP A 191 -20.73 -0.17 21.78
C ASP A 191 -19.41 0.61 21.64
N ARG A 192 -18.95 1.21 22.74
CA ARG A 192 -17.66 1.92 22.79
C ARG A 192 -16.56 1.01 23.32
N TYR A 193 -15.57 0.74 22.47
CA TYR A 193 -14.34 0.07 22.85
C TYR A 193 -13.21 1.08 23.08
N VAL A 194 -12.44 0.84 24.13
CA VAL A 194 -11.27 1.66 24.49
C VAL A 194 -10.07 0.73 24.53
N MET A 195 -8.98 1.12 23.89
CA MET A 195 -7.71 0.39 23.94
C MET A 195 -6.62 1.32 24.47
N TYR A 196 -5.99 0.87 25.55
CA TYR A 196 -4.78 1.48 26.09
C TYR A 196 -3.58 0.71 25.56
N LEU A 197 -2.71 1.40 24.84
CA LEU A 197 -1.47 0.82 24.35
C LEU A 197 -0.36 1.06 25.38
N SER A 198 0.42 0.02 25.66
CA SER A 198 1.57 0.09 26.56
C SER A 198 2.67 0.95 25.94
N PRO A 199 3.19 2.00 26.61
CA PRO A 199 4.27 2.81 26.05
C PRO A 199 5.50 1.98 25.64
N GLN A 200 6.01 2.22 24.44
CA GLN A 200 7.21 1.55 23.93
C GLN A 200 8.28 2.58 23.54
N ASP A 201 9.54 2.18 23.59
CA ASP A 201 10.65 3.07 23.21
C ASP A 201 10.70 3.33 21.69
N ASN A 202 10.26 2.38 20.86
CA ASN A 202 10.32 2.45 19.40
C ASN A 202 8.98 2.16 18.73
N GLU A 203 7.97 3.01 18.98
CA GLU A 203 6.62 2.84 18.43
C GLU A 203 6.55 2.92 16.90
N GLU A 204 7.57 3.49 16.24
CA GLU A 204 7.64 3.55 14.77
C GLU A 204 7.78 2.17 14.12
N GLU A 205 8.35 1.20 14.86
CA GLU A 205 8.45 -0.22 14.47
C GLU A 205 7.21 -1.03 14.87
N LEU A 206 6.16 -0.35 15.34
CA LEU A 206 4.90 -0.98 15.73
C LEU A 206 3.73 -0.45 14.91
N ARG A 207 2.76 -1.32 14.66
CA ARG A 207 1.48 -0.96 14.05
C ARG A 207 0.33 -1.56 14.84
N LEU A 208 -0.82 -0.93 14.74
CA LEU A 208 -2.06 -1.39 15.33
C LEU A 208 -3.04 -1.74 14.22
N GLU A 209 -3.56 -2.96 14.26
CA GLU A 209 -4.65 -3.40 13.39
C GLU A 209 -5.91 -3.61 14.21
N ILE A 210 -6.99 -2.95 13.83
CA ILE A 210 -8.28 -2.99 14.52
C ILE A 210 -9.28 -3.72 13.62
N ILE A 211 -9.88 -4.79 14.14
CA ILE A 211 -10.64 -5.76 13.35
C ILE A 211 -12.02 -5.93 13.98
N PRO A 212 -13.07 -5.31 13.43
CA PRO A 212 -14.43 -5.54 13.87
C PRO A 212 -14.94 -6.86 13.30
N GLY A 213 -15.88 -7.49 14.00
CA GLY A 213 -16.45 -8.75 13.54
C GLY A 213 -17.59 -9.24 14.42
N VAL A 214 -18.14 -10.39 14.03
CA VAL A 214 -19.21 -11.07 14.77
C VAL A 214 -18.86 -12.54 14.97
N MET A 215 -19.20 -13.09 16.13
CA MET A 215 -19.13 -14.54 16.34
C MET A 215 -20.35 -15.17 15.68
N LYS A 216 -20.13 -16.10 14.74
CA LYS A 216 -21.21 -16.77 14.02
C LYS A 216 -20.83 -18.19 13.67
N GLU A 217 -21.82 -19.09 13.73
CA GLU A 217 -21.67 -20.43 13.17
C GLU A 217 -21.74 -20.34 11.64
N VAL A 218 -20.67 -20.77 10.98
CA VAL A 218 -20.50 -20.73 9.53
C VAL A 218 -20.11 -22.10 8.98
N ASP A 219 -20.37 -22.30 7.69
CA ASP A 219 -19.95 -23.51 6.98
C ASP A 219 -18.52 -23.35 6.42
N CYS A 220 -18.11 -24.29 5.56
CA CYS A 220 -16.79 -24.32 4.93
C CYS A 220 -16.49 -23.14 3.98
N ASN A 221 -17.47 -22.26 3.69
CA ASN A 221 -17.22 -21.10 2.84
C ASN A 221 -16.40 -20.05 3.58
N THR A 222 -15.71 -19.21 2.81
CA THR A 222 -15.07 -18.01 3.35
C THR A 222 -16.15 -16.95 3.54
N HIS A 223 -16.21 -16.37 4.73
CA HIS A 223 -17.18 -15.36 5.11
C HIS A 223 -16.48 -14.07 5.50
N TRP A 224 -17.08 -12.93 5.15
CA TRP A 224 -16.61 -11.63 5.59
C TRP A 224 -17.78 -10.72 5.93
N LEU A 225 -17.64 -9.97 7.01
CA LEU A 225 -18.60 -8.99 7.46
C LEU A 225 -18.44 -7.72 6.62
N MET A 226 -19.54 -7.23 6.05
CA MET A 226 -19.53 -5.96 5.32
C MET A 226 -19.53 -4.79 6.29
N GLY A 227 -18.71 -3.79 6.02
CA GLY A 227 -18.69 -2.53 6.76
C GLY A 227 -17.41 -1.77 6.49
N GLU A 228 -17.36 -0.53 6.95
CA GLU A 228 -16.24 0.37 6.72
C GLU A 228 -15.95 1.22 7.96
N PHE A 229 -14.71 1.68 8.09
CA PHE A 229 -14.32 2.63 9.13
C PHE A 229 -14.48 4.07 8.67
N GLU A 230 -15.03 4.90 9.55
CA GLU A 230 -15.07 6.34 9.43
C GLU A 230 -14.22 6.95 10.56
N THR A 231 -13.25 7.79 10.22
CA THR A 231 -12.48 8.57 11.19
C THR A 231 -13.22 9.86 11.53
N LYS A 232 -13.51 10.06 12.82
CA LYS A 232 -14.12 11.29 13.34
C LYS A 232 -13.16 12.02 14.27
N VAL A 233 -13.30 13.34 14.30
CA VAL A 233 -12.47 14.22 15.14
C VAL A 233 -13.33 14.78 16.26
N VAL A 234 -12.79 14.83 17.48
CA VAL A 234 -13.45 15.51 18.59
C VAL A 234 -13.33 17.02 18.42
N GLU A 235 -14.48 17.68 18.35
CA GLU A 235 -14.56 19.12 18.15
C GLU A 235 -13.77 19.91 19.21
N GLY A 236 -12.95 20.85 18.75
CA GLY A 236 -12.16 21.73 19.60
C GLY A 236 -10.92 21.10 20.25
N MET A 237 -10.71 19.78 20.11
CA MET A 237 -9.53 19.09 20.67
C MET A 237 -8.64 18.46 19.61
N GLY A 238 -9.20 18.10 18.45
CA GLY A 238 -8.41 17.53 17.36
C GLY A 238 -8.03 16.06 17.54
N TYR A 239 -8.55 15.38 18.58
CA TYR A 239 -8.35 13.94 18.77
C TYR A 239 -9.24 13.14 17.82
N GLU A 240 -8.69 12.07 17.25
CA GLU A 240 -9.39 11.19 16.33
C GLU A 240 -9.96 9.96 17.04
N TYR A 241 -11.13 9.50 16.61
CA TYR A 241 -11.72 8.23 17.01
C TYR A 241 -12.35 7.55 15.80
N LEU A 242 -12.45 6.22 15.86
CA LEU A 242 -12.97 5.42 14.77
C LEU A 242 -14.43 5.05 15.02
N VAL A 243 -15.24 5.07 13.97
CA VAL A 243 -16.60 4.53 13.96
C VAL A 243 -16.66 3.47 12.86
N PHE A 244 -16.97 2.24 13.23
CA PHE A 244 -17.20 1.17 12.27
C PHE A 244 -18.68 1.15 11.87
N ASN A 245 -18.98 1.38 10.60
CA ASN A 245 -20.34 1.38 10.08
C ASN A 245 -20.63 0.03 9.41
N SER A 246 -21.63 -0.69 9.90
CA SER A 246 -22.07 -1.96 9.34
C SER A 246 -23.54 -2.23 9.67
N ASN A 247 -24.25 -2.83 8.72
CA ASN A 247 -25.61 -3.33 8.92
C ASN A 247 -25.63 -4.80 9.39
N GLY A 248 -24.47 -5.43 9.61
CA GLY A 248 -24.36 -6.84 9.99
C GLY A 248 -24.44 -7.82 8.82
N ASP A 249 -24.48 -7.33 7.58
CA ASP A 249 -24.51 -8.16 6.38
C ASP A 249 -23.19 -8.93 6.22
N ILE A 250 -23.30 -10.23 5.93
CA ILE A 250 -22.16 -11.11 5.71
C ILE A 250 -22.22 -11.63 4.28
N ALA A 251 -21.13 -11.46 3.54
CA ALA A 251 -20.94 -12.13 2.27
C ALA A 251 -20.16 -13.43 2.45
N SER A 252 -20.34 -14.34 1.50
CA SER A 252 -19.61 -15.61 1.49
C SER A 252 -19.32 -16.10 0.07
N THR A 253 -18.34 -17.00 -0.03
CA THR A 253 -18.15 -17.81 -1.22
C THR A 253 -19.30 -18.82 -1.40
N ARG A 254 -19.40 -19.43 -2.59
CA ARG A 254 -20.50 -20.36 -2.96
C ARG A 254 -19.98 -21.75 -3.31
N MET A 255 -19.05 -22.26 -2.50
CA MET A 255 -18.53 -23.62 -2.61
C MET A 255 -19.55 -24.60 -2.02
N ALA A 256 -19.51 -25.84 -2.51
CA ALA A 256 -20.26 -26.93 -1.91
C ALA A 256 -19.53 -27.41 -0.63
N CYS A 257 -20.25 -27.50 0.49
CA CYS A 257 -19.76 -28.07 1.74
C CYS A 257 -20.31 -29.49 1.92
N PRO A 258 -19.55 -30.55 1.60
CA PRO A 258 -20.09 -31.91 1.53
C PRO A 258 -20.50 -32.47 2.89
N ASP A 259 -19.81 -32.07 3.96
CA ASP A 259 -19.97 -32.63 5.29
C ASP A 259 -21.00 -31.85 6.15
N ASN A 260 -21.50 -30.71 5.65
CA ASN A 260 -22.42 -29.79 6.34
C ASN A 260 -22.02 -29.46 7.80
N GLU A 261 -20.72 -29.51 8.11
CA GLU A 261 -20.20 -29.10 9.41
C GLU A 261 -20.27 -27.58 9.55
N MET A 262 -20.69 -27.12 10.73
CA MET A 262 -20.75 -25.71 11.11
C MET A 262 -19.75 -25.46 12.23
N THR A 263 -18.96 -24.40 12.11
CA THR A 263 -17.96 -23.98 13.10
C THR A 263 -18.28 -22.58 13.61
N GLU A 264 -18.15 -22.36 14.92
CA GLU A 264 -18.25 -21.02 15.49
C GLU A 264 -16.96 -20.24 15.19
N GLU A 265 -17.07 -19.21 14.35
CA GLU A 265 -15.92 -18.41 13.90
C GLU A 265 -16.15 -16.92 14.11
N PHE A 266 -15.04 -16.18 14.20
CA PHE A 266 -15.06 -14.72 14.20
C PHE A 266 -15.05 -14.23 12.75
N ILE A 267 -16.21 -13.77 12.28
CA ILE A 267 -16.37 -13.26 10.92
C ILE A 267 -15.94 -11.80 10.92
N ALA A 268 -14.71 -11.57 10.44
CA ALA A 268 -14.09 -10.26 10.39
C ALA A 268 -14.63 -9.40 9.25
N ALA A 269 -14.68 -8.09 9.47
CA ALA A 269 -14.79 -7.09 8.42
C ALA A 269 -13.40 -6.58 8.01
N GLU A 270 -13.38 -5.65 7.06
CA GLU A 270 -12.17 -4.94 6.70
C GLU A 270 -11.56 -4.23 7.92
N SER A 271 -10.27 -4.45 8.14
CA SER A 271 -9.55 -3.94 9.30
C SER A 271 -9.05 -2.52 9.08
N HIS A 272 -8.96 -1.73 10.14
CA HIS A 272 -8.21 -0.48 10.13
C HIS A 272 -6.76 -0.74 10.56
N PHE A 273 -5.81 -0.51 9.67
CA PHE A 273 -4.38 -0.68 9.94
C PHE A 273 -3.69 0.68 10.07
N GLY A 274 -3.18 0.98 11.26
CA GLY A 274 -2.67 2.30 11.62
C GLY A 274 -1.39 2.26 12.45
N ARG A 275 -0.92 3.45 12.83
CA ARG A 275 0.27 3.59 13.69
C ARG A 275 -0.02 3.12 15.11
N TYR A 276 0.97 2.52 15.74
CA TYR A 276 0.95 2.35 17.19
C TYR A 276 1.23 3.71 17.83
N ASN A 277 0.35 4.17 18.72
CA ASN A 277 0.54 5.41 19.45
C ASN A 277 0.00 5.27 20.88
N SER A 278 0.89 5.10 21.85
CA SER A 278 0.53 4.98 23.27
C SER A 278 0.22 6.30 23.95
N GLN A 279 0.53 7.44 23.32
CA GLN A 279 0.31 8.75 23.93
C GLN A 279 -1.17 9.11 24.01
N VAL A 280 -2.01 8.44 23.22
CA VAL A 280 -3.45 8.67 23.17
C VAL A 280 -4.23 7.38 23.30
N SER A 281 -5.43 7.48 23.87
CA SER A 281 -6.36 6.34 23.90
C SER A 281 -6.92 6.07 22.52
N GLN A 282 -6.93 4.81 22.11
CA GLN A 282 -7.54 4.40 20.85
C GLN A 282 -9.02 4.08 21.11
N ILE A 283 -9.92 4.90 20.55
CA ILE A 283 -11.37 4.81 20.77
C ILE A 283 -12.05 4.34 19.49
N VAL A 284 -12.86 3.29 19.62
CA VAL A 284 -13.59 2.69 18.50
C VAL A 284 -15.05 2.48 18.89
N PHE A 285 -15.97 3.03 18.13
CA PHE A 285 -17.38 2.72 18.22
C PHE A 285 -17.73 1.65 17.20
N VAL A 286 -18.39 0.59 17.65
CA VAL A 286 -18.81 -0.55 16.83
C VAL A 286 -20.31 -0.79 17.08
N PRO A 287 -21.14 -1.15 16.09
CA PRO A 287 -22.57 -1.36 16.31
C PRO A 287 -22.83 -2.37 17.42
N GLU A 288 -23.88 -2.14 18.22
CA GLU A 288 -24.20 -2.94 19.39
C GLU A 288 -24.24 -4.45 19.08
N GLY A 289 -23.60 -5.25 19.95
CA GLY A 289 -23.58 -6.71 19.83
C GLY A 289 -22.46 -7.27 18.95
N MET A 290 -21.77 -6.44 18.17
CA MET A 290 -20.55 -6.84 17.47
C MET A 290 -19.35 -6.91 18.44
N LYS A 291 -18.27 -7.53 17.98
CA LYS A 291 -17.02 -7.69 18.73
C LYS A 291 -15.88 -7.00 18.00
N LEU A 292 -14.83 -6.69 18.75
CA LEU A 292 -13.64 -6.02 18.24
C LEU A 292 -12.41 -6.80 18.68
N LYS A 293 -11.57 -7.19 17.73
CA LYS A 293 -10.21 -7.65 17.96
C LYS A 293 -9.24 -6.52 17.65
N PHE A 294 -8.07 -6.55 18.25
CA PHE A 294 -6.95 -5.78 17.78
C PHE A 294 -5.67 -6.61 17.82
N LYS A 295 -4.76 -6.29 16.92
CA LYS A 295 -3.43 -6.90 16.83
C LYS A 295 -2.37 -5.82 16.88
N THR A 296 -1.29 -6.09 17.62
CA THR A 296 -0.06 -5.33 17.52
C THR A 296 0.86 -6.05 16.54
N TRP A 297 1.45 -5.27 15.64
CA TRP A 297 2.38 -5.78 14.64
C TRP A 297 3.75 -5.17 14.90
N LYS A 298 4.79 -5.95 14.69
CA LYS A 298 6.18 -5.54 14.85
C LYS A 298 6.93 -5.63 13.52
N ALA A 299 7.71 -4.62 13.23
CA ALA A 299 8.58 -4.58 12.06
C ALA A 299 9.81 -5.47 12.26
N ASN A 300 10.16 -6.22 11.22
CA ASN A 300 11.45 -6.86 11.05
C ASN A 300 12.41 -5.94 10.27
N ASP A 301 13.55 -6.47 9.86
CA ASP A 301 14.54 -5.70 9.11
C ASP A 301 14.01 -5.24 7.75
N THR A 302 14.33 -3.99 7.41
CA THR A 302 14.00 -3.40 6.11
C THR A 302 15.05 -3.80 5.07
N GLN A 303 14.58 -4.30 3.93
CA GLN A 303 15.39 -4.74 2.81
C GLN A 303 15.20 -3.79 1.61
N VAL A 304 16.20 -3.73 0.74
CA VAL A 304 16.12 -3.02 -0.55
C VAL A 304 15.87 -4.08 -1.62
N ALA A 305 14.82 -3.90 -2.43
CA ALA A 305 14.46 -4.84 -3.49
C ALA A 305 15.46 -4.76 -4.66
N ASP A 306 15.77 -5.91 -5.23
CA ASP A 306 16.68 -6.02 -6.37
C ASP A 306 16.00 -5.53 -7.64
N LYS A 307 16.74 -4.75 -8.44
CA LYS A 307 16.32 -4.32 -9.78
C LYS A 307 16.26 -5.54 -10.72
N MET A 308 15.18 -5.68 -11.49
CA MET A 308 15.04 -6.72 -12.53
C MET A 308 15.65 -6.35 -13.87
#